data_AF-A0A6I6JLZ5-F1
#
_entry.id   AF-A0A6I6JLZ5-F1
#
_cell.length_a   1.000
_cell.length_b   1.000
_cell.length_c   1.000
_cell.angle_alpha   90.00
_cell.angle_beta   90.00
_cell.angle_gamma   90.00
#
_symmetry.space_group_name_H-M   'P 1'
#
loop_
_entity.id
_entity.type
_entity.pdbx_description
1 polymer ?
#
loop_
_entity_poly.entity_id
_entity_poly.type
_entity_poly.pdbx_seq_one_letter_code
_entity_poly.pdbx_strand_id
1 'polypeptide(L)'
;MYDTLSFATSNNSPTSVTMSLSLEGLLSNTSPDGYATSDTSISIYDITGYSSWLEESAYGLGMVTSFTKVATAAINFAVGDQYWLDLLNQWVSFDDMAYDTTGQTYSFDLTKSLTFEADPLKTYGIRIWTSADANGSNEGISASDFYNTSEVGFTELNGATFESGSGAFLANQGSTAPVATPEPSTILLLGAGLFGLVAVRRKRAAIQ
;
A
#
# COMPACT_ATOMS: atom_id res chain seq x y z
N MET A 1 -2.31 -5.85 4.93
CA MET A 1 -2.11 -6.26 3.53
C MET A 1 -0.95 -7.25 3.47
N TYR A 2 -1.04 -8.30 2.64
CA TYR A 2 -0.07 -9.39 2.59
C TYR A 2 0.25 -9.78 1.15
N ASP A 3 1.53 -9.78 0.78
CA ASP A 3 2.03 -10.12 -0.55
C ASP A 3 3.25 -11.05 -0.47
N THR A 4 3.57 -11.75 -1.55
CA THR A 4 4.69 -12.70 -1.57
C THR A 4 5.71 -12.30 -2.62
N LEU A 5 6.99 -12.30 -2.23
CA LEU A 5 8.11 -12.06 -3.12
C LEU A 5 8.93 -13.35 -3.21
N SER A 6 9.10 -13.85 -4.44
CA SER A 6 9.90 -15.04 -4.72
C SER A 6 11.01 -14.70 -5.72
N PHE A 7 12.16 -15.32 -5.54
CA PHE A 7 13.32 -15.05 -6.37
C PHE A 7 13.61 -16.27 -7.24
N ALA A 8 13.68 -16.04 -8.55
CA ALA A 8 14.16 -17.03 -9.50
C ALA A 8 15.36 -16.43 -10.23
N THR A 9 16.43 -16.12 -9.49
CA THR A 9 17.64 -15.62 -10.15
C THR A 9 18.37 -16.78 -10.81
N SER A 10 18.86 -16.59 -12.03
CA SER A 10 19.55 -17.65 -12.78
C SER A 10 20.88 -18.09 -12.16
N ASN A 11 21.42 -17.30 -11.21
CA ASN A 11 22.80 -17.43 -10.74
C ASN A 11 22.91 -17.76 -9.24
N ASN A 12 21.78 -17.90 -8.51
CA ASN A 12 21.76 -18.14 -7.06
C ASN A 12 22.58 -17.13 -6.22
N SER A 13 22.78 -15.91 -6.72
CA SER A 13 23.42 -14.83 -5.95
C SER A 13 22.39 -14.01 -5.18
N PRO A 14 22.68 -13.60 -3.94
CA PRO A 14 21.89 -12.61 -3.22
C PRO A 14 21.69 -11.33 -4.04
N THR A 15 20.53 -10.71 -3.87
CA THR A 15 20.14 -9.48 -4.57
C THR A 15 19.67 -8.44 -3.58
N SER A 16 20.24 -7.25 -3.64
CA SER A 16 19.71 -6.08 -2.95
C SER A 16 18.36 -5.69 -3.56
N VAL A 17 17.30 -5.72 -2.76
CA VAL A 17 15.97 -5.22 -3.12
C VAL A 17 15.68 -4.00 -2.30
N THR A 18 15.32 -2.91 -2.98
CA THR A 18 14.90 -1.67 -2.34
C THR A 18 13.41 -1.47 -2.52
N MET A 19 12.75 -1.10 -1.43
CA MET A 19 11.35 -0.71 -1.41
C MET A 19 11.20 0.70 -0.88
N SER A 20 10.27 1.46 -1.44
CA SER A 20 9.84 2.75 -0.90
C SER A 20 8.50 2.58 -0.18
N LEU A 21 8.32 3.34 0.90
CA LEU A 21 7.07 3.48 1.63
C LEU A 21 6.79 4.98 1.74
N SER A 22 5.71 5.45 1.15
CA SER A 22 5.25 6.83 1.30
C SER A 22 3.97 6.88 2.13
N LEU A 23 3.82 7.97 2.90
CA LEU A 23 2.66 8.24 3.72
C LEU A 23 2.35 9.74 3.68
N GLU A 24 1.14 10.07 3.26
CA GLU A 24 0.64 11.44 3.22
C GLU A 24 -0.77 11.55 3.80
N GLY A 25 -1.03 12.70 4.42
CA GLY A 25 -2.32 12.92 5.06
C GLY A 25 -2.31 14.12 5.99
N LEU A 26 -3.33 14.16 6.85
CA LEU A 26 -3.55 15.22 7.81
C LEU A 26 -3.82 14.64 9.20
N LEU A 27 -3.23 15.25 10.22
CA LEU A 27 -3.63 15.09 11.61
C LEU A 27 -4.12 16.42 12.18
N SER A 28 -5.10 16.37 13.07
CA SER A 28 -5.46 17.51 13.90
C SER A 28 -5.97 17.03 15.26
N ASN A 29 -5.73 17.84 16.28
CA ASN A 29 -6.21 17.57 17.62
C ASN A 29 -6.70 18.86 18.30
N THR A 30 -8.00 18.90 18.63
CA THR A 30 -8.60 19.94 19.49
C THR A 30 -8.86 19.44 20.91
N SER A 31 -8.57 18.16 21.20
CA SER A 31 -8.78 17.59 22.52
C SER A 31 -7.60 17.89 23.45
N PRO A 32 -7.83 18.52 24.63
CA PRO A 32 -6.77 18.81 25.59
C PRO A 32 -6.12 17.54 26.17
N ASP A 33 -6.85 16.42 26.18
CA ASP A 33 -6.35 15.12 26.65
C ASP A 33 -6.43 14.07 25.52
N GLY A 34 -6.18 14.48 24.27
CA GLY A 34 -6.31 13.60 23.11
C GLY A 34 -5.08 13.54 22.22
N TYR A 35 -5.14 12.66 21.23
CA TYR A 35 -4.12 12.50 20.21
C TYR A 35 -4.74 12.04 18.89
N ALA A 36 -4.04 12.31 17.80
CA ALA A 36 -4.20 11.67 16.52
C ALA A 36 -2.83 11.08 16.13
N THR A 37 -2.83 9.86 15.61
CA THR A 37 -1.64 9.18 15.11
C THR A 37 -1.91 8.57 13.76
N SER A 38 -0.88 8.57 12.93
CA SER A 38 -0.86 7.95 11.62
C SER A 38 0.39 7.08 11.56
N ASP A 39 0.19 5.78 11.35
CA ASP A 39 1.25 4.79 11.23
C ASP A 39 1.15 4.03 9.91
N THR A 40 2.28 3.84 9.25
CA THR A 40 2.40 2.82 8.22
C THR A 40 3.71 2.08 8.36
N SER A 41 3.71 0.81 8.02
CA SER A 41 4.92 0.01 8.02
C SER A 41 4.90 -1.04 6.93
N ILE A 42 6.10 -1.31 6.43
CA ILE A 42 6.43 -2.49 5.65
C ILE A 42 7.33 -3.40 6.48
N SER A 43 6.99 -4.67 6.53
CA SER A 43 7.77 -5.71 7.21
C SER A 43 7.95 -6.89 6.28
N ILE A 44 9.20 -7.36 6.17
CA ILE A 44 9.57 -8.52 5.37
C ILE A 44 9.87 -9.69 6.30
N TYR A 45 9.35 -10.86 5.95
CA TYR A 45 9.51 -12.08 6.70
C TYR A 45 10.06 -13.19 5.82
N ASP A 46 10.96 -13.99 6.34
CA ASP A 46 11.35 -15.26 5.71
C ASP A 46 10.24 -16.30 5.95
N ILE A 47 9.60 -16.71 4.88
CA ILE A 47 8.49 -17.68 4.87
C ILE A 47 8.87 -18.95 4.09
N THR A 48 10.16 -19.20 3.92
CA THR A 48 10.68 -20.34 3.17
C THR A 48 10.21 -21.66 3.76
N GLY A 49 9.63 -22.53 2.91
CA GLY A 49 9.14 -23.85 3.32
C GLY A 49 7.72 -23.88 3.88
N TYR A 50 7.03 -22.74 3.95
CA TYR A 50 5.65 -22.65 4.42
C TYR A 50 4.66 -22.64 3.25
N SER A 51 3.59 -23.44 3.36
CA SER A 51 2.50 -23.46 2.36
C SER A 51 1.50 -22.31 2.53
N SER A 52 1.42 -21.74 3.74
CA SER A 52 0.74 -20.49 4.06
C SER A 52 1.52 -19.79 5.15
N TRP A 53 1.56 -18.47 5.07
CA TRP A 53 2.12 -17.60 6.10
C TRP A 53 1.06 -16.67 6.72
N LEU A 54 -0.21 -16.91 6.35
CA LEU A 54 -1.38 -16.24 6.87
C LEU A 54 -2.25 -17.23 7.62
N GLU A 55 -2.81 -16.78 8.74
CA GLU A 55 -3.76 -17.51 9.57
C GLU A 55 -5.04 -16.70 9.73
N GLU A 56 -6.17 -17.39 9.78
CA GLU A 56 -7.44 -16.76 10.12
C GLU A 56 -7.47 -16.49 11.62
N SER A 57 -7.77 -15.24 12.00
CA SER A 57 -7.92 -14.80 13.37
C SER A 57 -9.33 -14.22 13.58
N ALA A 58 -9.72 -14.02 14.84
CA ALA A 58 -10.98 -13.37 15.18
C ALA A 58 -11.14 -11.95 14.58
N TYR A 59 -10.04 -11.35 14.15
CA TYR A 59 -9.98 -10.01 13.54
C TYR A 59 -9.67 -10.05 12.03
N GLY A 60 -9.81 -11.23 11.39
CA GLY A 60 -9.50 -11.45 9.97
C GLY A 60 -8.15 -12.13 9.76
N LEU A 61 -7.54 -11.97 8.58
CA LEU A 61 -6.26 -12.60 8.26
C LEU A 61 -5.10 -11.97 9.08
N GLY A 62 -4.49 -12.77 9.94
CA GLY A 62 -3.28 -12.47 10.69
C GLY A 62 -2.06 -13.19 10.11
N MET A 63 -0.87 -12.85 10.59
CA MET A 63 0.34 -13.63 10.32
C MET A 63 0.54 -14.70 11.37
N VAL A 64 1.11 -15.84 10.96
CA VAL A 64 1.72 -16.77 11.92
C VAL A 64 2.85 -16.02 12.64
N THR A 65 2.89 -16.06 13.96
CA THR A 65 3.82 -15.25 14.78
C THR A 65 5.27 -15.75 14.77
N SER A 66 5.55 -16.87 14.08
CA SER A 66 6.84 -17.56 14.13
C SER A 66 7.83 -17.17 13.02
N PHE A 67 7.48 -16.27 12.11
CA PHE A 67 8.39 -15.92 11.01
C PHE A 67 9.52 -15.00 11.45
N THR A 68 10.70 -15.24 10.90
CA THR A 68 11.85 -14.36 11.12
C THR A 68 11.66 -13.08 10.31
N LYS A 69 11.55 -11.95 11.00
CA LYS A 69 11.53 -10.63 10.36
C LYS A 69 12.93 -10.31 9.83
N VAL A 70 13.03 -10.07 8.53
CA VAL A 70 14.29 -9.84 7.81
C VAL A 70 14.58 -8.35 7.70
N ALA A 71 13.53 -7.55 7.50
CA ALA A 71 13.67 -6.11 7.30
C ALA A 71 12.35 -5.39 7.65
N THR A 72 12.44 -4.14 8.08
CA THR A 72 11.26 -3.31 8.32
C THR A 72 11.56 -1.83 8.14
N ALA A 73 10.59 -1.10 7.62
CA ALA A 73 10.54 0.35 7.70
C ALA A 73 9.14 0.74 8.17
N ALA A 74 9.08 1.75 9.03
CA ALA A 74 7.83 2.30 9.54
C ALA A 74 7.92 3.82 9.49
N ILE A 75 6.81 4.46 9.13
CA ILE A 75 6.58 5.90 9.25
C ILE A 75 5.52 6.07 10.32
N ASN A 76 5.84 6.83 11.37
CA ASN A 76 4.89 7.13 12.43
C ASN A 76 4.84 8.65 12.64
N PHE A 77 3.65 9.22 12.58
CA PHE A 77 3.39 10.65 12.82
C PHE A 77 2.33 10.83 13.90
N ALA A 78 2.48 11.84 14.75
CA ALA A 78 1.54 12.11 15.82
C ALA A 78 1.31 13.60 16.07
N VAL A 79 0.07 13.95 16.41
CA VAL A 79 -0.32 15.27 16.90
C VAL A 79 -1.21 15.09 18.13
N GLY A 80 -0.94 15.79 19.22
CA GLY A 80 -1.67 15.54 20.45
C GLY A 80 -1.17 16.29 21.67
N ASP A 81 -1.80 15.97 22.80
CA ASP A 81 -1.33 16.41 24.11
C ASP A 81 0.01 15.74 24.49
N GLN A 82 0.83 16.48 25.21
CA GLN A 82 2.17 16.04 25.58
C GLN A 82 2.17 14.77 26.43
N TYR A 83 1.30 14.65 27.42
CA TYR A 83 1.28 13.49 28.30
C TYR A 83 0.96 12.21 27.52
N TRP A 84 -0.01 12.28 26.61
CA TRP A 84 -0.41 11.13 25.79
C TRP A 84 0.65 10.74 24.78
N LEU A 85 1.25 11.70 24.08
CA LEU A 85 2.29 11.39 23.11
C LEU A 85 3.54 10.84 23.79
N ASP A 86 3.95 11.36 24.95
CA ASP A 86 5.08 10.83 25.72
C ASP A 86 4.80 9.40 26.21
N LEU A 87 3.55 9.07 26.53
CA LEU A 87 3.13 7.71 26.86
C LEU A 87 3.20 6.77 25.65
N LEU A 88 2.70 7.20 24.50
CA LEU A 88 2.75 6.41 23.25
C LEU A 88 4.18 6.20 22.76
N ASN A 89 5.05 7.20 22.91
CA ASN A 89 6.44 7.15 22.47
C ASN A 89 7.28 6.09 23.21
N GLN A 90 6.78 5.51 24.31
CA GLN A 90 7.40 4.37 24.99
C GLN A 90 7.23 3.06 24.20
N TRP A 91 6.26 3.00 23.29
CA TRP A 91 5.88 1.80 22.54
C TRP A 91 6.16 1.92 21.04
N VAL A 92 6.11 3.15 20.52
CA VAL A 92 6.28 3.47 19.10
C VAL A 92 7.27 4.61 18.95
N SER A 93 8.23 4.50 18.04
CA SER A 93 9.11 5.63 17.71
C SER A 93 8.48 6.48 16.61
N PHE A 94 8.18 7.74 16.92
CA PHE A 94 7.66 8.71 15.96
C PHE A 94 8.79 9.31 15.11
N ASP A 95 8.53 9.43 13.81
CA ASP A 95 9.39 10.14 12.87
C ASP A 95 9.23 11.64 13.01
N ASP A 96 8.00 12.08 13.22
CA ASP A 96 7.69 13.47 13.51
C ASP A 96 6.48 13.54 14.45
N MET A 97 6.45 14.57 15.28
CA MET A 97 5.54 14.70 16.41
C MET A 97 5.30 16.17 16.73
N ALA A 98 4.02 16.55 16.86
CA ALA A 98 3.63 17.89 17.27
C ALA A 98 2.77 17.85 18.54
N TYR A 99 3.22 18.59 19.56
CA TYR A 99 2.42 18.84 20.75
C TYR A 99 1.43 19.97 20.47
N ASP A 100 0.20 19.63 20.09
CA ASP A 100 -0.85 20.59 19.78
C ASP A 100 -2.24 20.06 20.15
N THR A 101 -3.00 20.94 20.81
CA THR A 101 -4.38 20.74 21.21
C THR A 101 -5.28 21.90 20.75
N THR A 102 -4.75 22.82 19.92
CA THR A 102 -5.47 24.01 19.43
C THR A 102 -6.38 23.72 18.24
N GLY A 103 -6.24 22.55 17.63
CA GLY A 103 -6.93 22.17 16.40
C GLY A 103 -6.21 22.55 15.13
N GLN A 104 -4.94 22.95 15.20
CA GLN A 104 -4.17 23.16 13.98
C GLN A 104 -4.09 21.84 13.21
N THR A 105 -4.28 21.94 11.90
CA THR A 105 -4.10 20.80 11.00
C THR A 105 -2.65 20.72 10.56
N TYR A 106 -2.05 19.54 10.74
CA TYR A 106 -0.70 19.23 10.32
C TYR A 106 -0.76 18.29 9.12
N SER A 107 -0.27 18.77 7.98
CA SER A 107 -0.02 17.91 6.82
C SER A 107 1.32 17.22 6.96
N PHE A 108 1.35 15.93 6.67
CA PHE A 108 2.59 15.17 6.53
C PHE A 108 2.68 14.58 5.13
N ASP A 109 3.90 14.53 4.61
CA ASP A 109 4.29 13.84 3.39
C ASP A 109 5.67 13.26 3.66
N LEU A 110 5.70 11.97 4.01
CA LEU A 110 6.89 11.28 4.49
C LEU A 110 7.16 10.08 3.58
N THR A 111 8.43 9.91 3.21
CA THR A 111 8.88 8.75 2.44
C THR A 111 10.07 8.11 3.13
N LYS A 112 10.03 6.78 3.27
CA LYS A 112 11.15 5.96 3.73
C LYS A 112 11.50 4.90 2.71
N SER A 113 12.78 4.55 2.64
CA SER A 113 13.25 3.42 1.85
C SER A 113 13.77 2.32 2.76
N LEU A 114 13.51 1.09 2.36
CA LEU A 114 14.02 -0.12 2.99
C LEU A 114 14.80 -0.90 1.94
N THR A 115 16.07 -1.17 2.22
CA THR A 115 16.87 -2.07 1.39
C THR A 115 17.18 -3.33 2.19
N PHE A 116 17.06 -4.50 1.56
CA PHE A 116 17.45 -5.76 2.17
C PHE A 116 18.10 -6.69 1.13
N GLU A 117 18.98 -7.56 1.60
CA GLU A 117 19.60 -8.60 0.77
C GLU A 117 18.67 -9.82 0.71
N ALA A 118 18.13 -10.07 -0.47
CA ALA A 118 17.29 -11.22 -0.75
C ALA A 118 18.14 -12.42 -1.20
N ASP A 119 18.02 -13.53 -0.47
CA ASP A 119 18.57 -14.83 -0.83
C ASP A 119 17.67 -15.50 -1.88
N PRO A 120 18.21 -15.89 -3.05
CA PRO A 120 17.41 -16.49 -4.11
C PRO A 120 16.86 -17.88 -3.77
N LEU A 121 17.32 -18.51 -2.71
CA LEU A 121 16.79 -19.80 -2.22
C LEU A 121 15.62 -19.62 -1.24
N LYS A 122 15.22 -18.37 -0.96
CA LYS A 122 14.18 -18.04 0.02
C LYS A 122 12.93 -17.45 -0.61
N THR A 123 11.83 -17.64 0.10
CA THR A 123 10.55 -16.98 -0.18
C THR A 123 10.27 -15.97 0.92
N TYR A 124 9.83 -14.77 0.53
CA TYR A 124 9.59 -13.68 1.47
C TYR A 124 8.12 -13.27 1.49
N GLY A 125 7.57 -13.13 2.69
CA GLY A 125 6.26 -12.54 2.94
C GLY A 125 6.42 -11.04 3.22
N ILE A 126 5.60 -10.22 2.56
CA ILE A 126 5.59 -8.76 2.72
C ILE A 126 4.28 -8.38 3.40
N ARG A 127 4.37 -7.88 4.63
CA ARG A 127 3.24 -7.29 5.34
C ARG A 127 3.32 -5.78 5.20
N ILE A 128 2.27 -5.19 4.66
CA ILE A 128 2.02 -3.75 4.73
C ILE A 128 0.88 -3.51 5.70
N TRP A 129 1.11 -2.60 6.64
CA TRP A 129 0.17 -2.21 7.67
C TRP A 129 0.08 -0.69 7.67
N THR A 130 -1.14 -0.17 7.63
CA THR A 130 -1.42 1.26 7.75
C THR A 130 -2.57 1.40 8.72
N SER A 131 -2.43 2.30 9.68
CA SER A 131 -3.41 2.54 10.73
C SER A 131 -3.44 4.02 11.09
N ALA A 132 -4.65 4.51 11.29
CA ALA A 132 -4.92 5.82 11.86
C ALA A 132 -5.67 5.59 13.16
N ASP A 133 -5.22 6.26 14.21
CA ASP A 133 -5.93 6.28 15.48
C ASP A 133 -6.15 7.73 15.90
N ALA A 134 -7.29 7.98 16.51
CA ALA A 134 -7.65 9.30 17.00
C ALA A 134 -8.47 9.11 18.27
N ASN A 135 -7.96 9.67 19.37
CA ASN A 135 -8.59 9.61 20.67
C ASN A 135 -8.84 11.04 21.15
N GLY A 136 -10.11 11.43 21.20
CA GLY A 136 -10.56 12.70 21.75
C GLY A 136 -11.31 12.51 23.08
N SER A 137 -11.22 13.51 23.94
CA SER A 137 -12.06 13.64 25.13
C SER A 137 -13.46 14.17 24.75
N ASN A 138 -14.38 14.23 25.70
CA ASN A 138 -15.69 14.86 25.48
C ASN A 138 -15.61 16.37 25.14
N GLU A 139 -14.45 16.99 25.36
CA GLU A 139 -14.23 18.44 25.20
C GLU A 139 -13.49 18.79 23.91
N GLY A 140 -13.14 17.82 23.07
CA GLY A 140 -12.51 18.07 21.77
C GLY A 140 -12.55 16.90 20.80
N ILE A 141 -12.04 17.15 19.60
CA ILE A 141 -12.04 16.23 18.47
C ILE A 141 -10.59 16.01 18.04
N SER A 142 -10.22 14.76 17.89
CA SER A 142 -8.99 14.34 17.21
C SER A 142 -9.39 13.74 15.87
N ALA A 143 -8.65 14.06 14.81
CA ALA A 143 -8.91 13.55 13.48
C ALA A 143 -7.60 13.13 12.81
N SER A 144 -7.66 11.99 12.13
CA SER A 144 -6.59 11.47 11.29
C SER A 144 -7.18 11.10 9.94
N ASP A 145 -6.60 11.63 8.87
CA ASP A 145 -7.02 11.36 7.50
C ASP A 145 -5.81 11.01 6.63
N PHE A 146 -6.01 10.10 5.68
CA PHE A 146 -5.02 9.67 4.69
C PHE A 146 -5.47 10.14 3.32
N TYR A 147 -4.59 10.85 2.62
CA TYR A 147 -4.91 11.31 1.26
C TYR A 147 -4.78 10.22 0.21
N ASN A 148 -3.92 9.22 0.44
CA ASN A 148 -3.73 8.08 -0.45
C ASN A 148 -3.41 6.80 0.33
N THR A 149 -3.66 5.64 -0.30
CA THR A 149 -3.08 4.37 0.17
C THR A 149 -1.57 4.43 -0.07
N SER A 150 -0.78 4.27 0.99
CA SER A 150 0.70 4.22 0.95
C SER A 150 1.24 3.56 -0.32
N GLU A 151 2.09 4.25 -1.08
CA GLU A 151 2.69 3.69 -2.28
C GLU A 151 3.86 2.80 -1.88
N VAL A 152 3.90 1.59 -2.45
CA VAL A 152 5.05 0.69 -2.32
C VAL A 152 5.58 0.37 -3.71
N GLY A 153 6.85 0.72 -3.93
CA GLY A 153 7.58 0.45 -5.17
C GLY A 153 8.72 -0.52 -4.91
N PHE A 154 9.11 -1.28 -5.94
CA PHE A 154 10.33 -2.09 -5.93
C PHE A 154 11.30 -1.55 -6.97
N THR A 155 12.57 -1.41 -6.61
CA THR A 155 13.65 -1.19 -7.58
C THR A 155 14.63 -2.37 -7.52
N GLU A 156 15.24 -2.67 -8.66
CA GLU A 156 16.36 -3.63 -8.78
C GLU A 156 16.01 -5.10 -8.43
N LEU A 157 14.89 -5.61 -8.96
CA LEU A 157 14.49 -6.99 -8.72
C LEU A 157 15.48 -8.06 -9.26
N ASN A 158 16.44 -7.72 -10.14
CA ASN A 158 17.45 -8.62 -10.72
C ASN A 158 16.94 -10.02 -11.13
N GLY A 159 15.73 -10.11 -11.69
CA GLY A 159 15.09 -11.35 -12.12
C GLY A 159 14.15 -12.01 -11.09
N ALA A 160 13.88 -11.36 -9.96
CA ALA A 160 12.85 -11.80 -9.02
C ALA A 160 11.45 -11.73 -9.63
N THR A 161 10.57 -12.62 -9.17
CA THR A 161 9.15 -12.61 -9.50
C THR A 161 8.36 -12.17 -8.27
N PHE A 162 7.69 -11.03 -8.38
CA PHE A 162 6.82 -10.52 -7.34
C PHE A 162 5.37 -10.95 -7.61
N GLU A 163 4.72 -11.53 -6.59
CA GLU A 163 3.31 -11.93 -6.65
C GLU A 163 2.50 -11.12 -5.63
N SER A 164 1.67 -10.22 -6.16
CA SER A 164 0.73 -9.43 -5.38
C SER A 164 -0.54 -10.25 -5.12
N GLY A 165 -0.77 -10.64 -3.87
CA GLY A 165 -2.02 -11.22 -3.40
C GLY A 165 -3.04 -10.15 -2.95
N SER A 166 -2.59 -8.91 -2.78
CA SER A 166 -3.38 -7.83 -2.19
C SER A 166 -4.01 -6.85 -3.18
N GLY A 167 -3.55 -6.86 -4.44
CA GLY A 167 -3.97 -5.91 -5.47
C GLY A 167 -3.39 -4.49 -5.32
N ALA A 168 -2.58 -4.23 -4.29
CA ALA A 168 -1.97 -2.91 -4.06
C ALA A 168 -0.85 -2.57 -5.04
N PHE A 169 -0.25 -3.59 -5.64
CA PHE A 169 0.84 -3.46 -6.60
C PHE A 169 0.36 -3.77 -8.01
N LEU A 170 -0.21 -2.77 -8.68
CA LEU A 170 -0.52 -2.84 -10.12
C LEU A 170 0.50 -2.07 -10.98
N ALA A 171 1.46 -1.37 -10.37
CA ALA A 171 2.49 -0.65 -11.07
C ALA A 171 3.65 -1.60 -11.43
N ASN A 172 3.51 -2.26 -12.57
CA ASN A 172 4.59 -2.96 -13.25
C ASN A 172 5.62 -1.89 -13.72
N GLN A 173 6.47 -1.40 -12.81
CA GLN A 173 7.52 -0.40 -13.02
C GLN A 173 8.70 -0.94 -13.87
N GLY A 174 8.42 -1.82 -14.83
CA GLY A 174 9.40 -2.41 -15.74
C GLY A 174 8.94 -2.51 -17.20
N SER A 175 7.67 -2.19 -17.50
CA SER A 175 7.17 -2.13 -18.88
C SER A 175 6.73 -0.71 -19.21
N THR A 176 7.66 0.09 -19.74
CA THR A 176 7.33 1.35 -20.41
C THR A 176 6.55 1.14 -21.72
N ALA A 177 6.35 -0.12 -22.14
CA ALA A 177 5.38 -0.44 -23.18
C ALA A 177 3.99 -0.54 -22.53
N PRO A 178 3.00 0.28 -22.96
CA PRO A 178 1.61 0.04 -22.59
C PRO A 178 1.26 -1.40 -22.98
N VAL A 179 0.83 -2.20 -22.01
CA VAL A 179 0.22 -3.50 -22.29
C VAL A 179 -0.90 -3.22 -23.27
N ALA A 180 -0.83 -3.80 -24.47
CA ALA A 180 -1.86 -3.63 -25.47
C ALA A 180 -3.18 -4.14 -24.88
N THR A 181 -3.99 -3.23 -24.35
CA THR A 181 -5.35 -3.53 -23.93
C THR A 181 -6.11 -3.88 -25.19
N PRO A 182 -6.62 -5.12 -25.32
CA PRO A 182 -7.48 -5.46 -26.44
C PRO A 182 -8.59 -4.41 -26.50
N GLU A 183 -8.73 -3.73 -27.64
CA GLU A 183 -9.81 -2.76 -27.79
C GLU A 183 -11.13 -3.48 -27.45
N PRO A 184 -11.98 -2.88 -26.60
CA PRO A 184 -13.26 -3.47 -26.28
C PRO A 184 -14.01 -3.80 -27.56
N SER A 185 -14.45 -5.05 -27.71
CA SER A 185 -15.24 -5.51 -28.86
C SER A 185 -16.54 -4.70 -29.04
N THR A 186 -16.90 -3.86 -28.08
CA THR A 186 -17.98 -2.88 -28.12
C THR A 186 -17.77 -1.80 -29.19
N ILE A 187 -16.53 -1.39 -29.49
CA ILE A 187 -16.25 -0.41 -30.57
C ILE A 187 -16.56 -1.03 -31.93
N LEU A 188 -16.13 -2.28 -32.13
CA LEU A 188 -16.45 -3.04 -33.33
C LEU A 188 -17.96 -3.27 -33.46
N LEU A 189 -18.63 -3.65 -32.36
CA LEU A 189 -20.09 -3.89 -32.34
C LEU A 189 -20.88 -2.61 -32.65
N LEU A 190 -20.48 -1.49 -32.06
CA LEU A 190 -21.08 -0.18 -32.30
C LEU A 190 -20.91 0.24 -33.75
N GLY A 191 -19.69 0.11 -34.30
CA GLY A 191 -19.39 0.37 -35.70
C GLY A 191 -20.24 -0.48 -36.64
N ALA A 192 -20.28 -1.80 -36.43
CA ALA A 192 -21.07 -2.72 -37.22
C ALA A 192 -22.58 -2.41 -37.15
N GLY A 193 -23.09 -2.04 -35.96
CA GLY A 193 -24.48 -1.62 -35.77
C GLY A 193 -24.84 -0.36 -36.54
N LEU A 194 -24.00 0.67 -36.49
CA LEU A 194 -24.16 1.92 -37.24
C LEU A 194 -24.13 1.70 -38.76
N PHE A 195 -23.18 0.89 -39.25
CA PHE A 195 -23.12 0.52 -40.67
C PHE A 195 -24.37 -0.24 -41.11
N GLY A 196 -24.87 -1.17 -40.28
CA GLY A 196 -26.12 -1.88 -40.52
C GLY A 196 -27.31 -0.93 -40.66
N LEU A 197 -27.44 0.05 -39.76
CA LEU A 197 -28.51 1.05 -39.81
C LEU A 197 -28.47 1.92 -41.07
N VAL A 198 -27.27 2.37 -41.48
CA VAL A 198 -27.10 3.16 -42.71
C VAL A 198 -27.47 2.35 -43.95
N ALA A 199 -27.07 1.08 -44.01
CA ALA A 199 -27.39 0.19 -45.13
C ALA A 199 -28.91 -0.05 -45.26
N VAL A 200 -29.60 -0.27 -44.14
CA VAL A 200 -31.08 -0.42 -44.12
C VAL A 200 -31.78 0.87 -44.56
N ARG A 201 -31.31 2.03 -44.10
CA ARG A 201 -31.89 3.33 -44.49
C ARG A 201 -31.76 3.60 -45.99
N ARG A 202 -30.61 3.29 -46.59
CA ARG A 202 -30.40 3.46 -48.05
C ARG A 202 -31.28 2.54 -48.89
N LYS A 203 -31.49 1.29 -48.47
CA LYS A 203 -32.40 0.37 -49.17
C LYS A 203 -33.85 0.86 -49.17
N ARG A 204 -34.32 1.45 -48.06
CA ARG A 204 -35.69 2.01 -47.99
C ARG A 204 -35.87 3.24 -48.87
N ALA A 205 -34.86 4.11 -48.95
CA ALA A 205 -34.90 5.31 -49.78
C ALA A 205 -34.86 5.02 -51.30
N ALA A 206 -34.38 3.84 -51.72
CA ALA A 206 -34.31 3.44 -53.13
C ALA A 206 -35.57 2.73 -53.64
N ILE A 207 -36.55 2.45 -52.78
CA ILE A 207 -37.81 1.75 -53.11
C ILE A 207 -39.01 2.72 -53.15
N GLN A 208 -38.78 4.01 -52.88
CA GLN A 208 -39.75 5.09 -53.11
C GLN A 208 -39.40 5.85 -54.39
#